data_AF-A0AAV5HUS1-F1
#
_entry.id   AF-A0AAV5HUS1-F1
#
_cell.length_a   1.000
_cell.length_b   1.000
_cell.length_c   1.000
_cell.angle_alpha   90.00
_cell.angle_beta   90.00
_cell.angle_gamma   90.00
#
_symmetry.space_group_name_H-M   'P 1'
#
loop_
_entity.id
_entity.type
_entity.pdbx_description
1 polymer ?
#
loop_
_entity_poly.entity_id
_entity_poly.type
_entity_poly.pdbx_seq_one_letter_code
_entity_poly.pdbx_strand_id
1 'polypeptide(L)' 'MFENYIVVYKFVQDLHFFVTGGDNENELILATVLQGFFDAVGQLLRGSVDKREALENLDLILLCLDEIVDGGYA' A
#
# COMPACT_ATOMS: atom_id res chain seq x y z
N MET A 1 -8.92 15.45 0.40
CA MET A 1 -7.74 16.17 -0.11
C MET A 1 -7.10 16.88 1.07
N PHE A 2 -5.99 16.35 1.57
CA PHE A 2 -5.18 17.02 2.58
C PHE A 2 -4.14 17.84 1.82
N GLU A 3 -4.10 19.16 2.03
CA GLU A 3 -3.00 20.05 1.64
C GLU A 3 -2.30 19.72 0.29
N ASN A 4 -3.07 19.65 -0.81
CA ASN A 4 -2.59 19.36 -2.17
C ASN A 4 -2.10 17.92 -2.44
N TYR A 5 -2.58 16.94 -1.67
CA TYR A 5 -2.35 15.52 -1.93
C TYR A 5 -3.66 14.75 -2.11
N ILE A 6 -3.62 13.81 -3.06
CA ILE A 6 -4.63 12.75 -3.21
C ILE A 6 -4.20 11.62 -2.29
N VAL A 7 -5.13 11.13 -1.46
CA VAL A 7 -4.89 10.03 -0.52
C VAL A 7 -5.92 8.96 -0.80
N VAL A 8 -5.47 7.82 -1.28
CA VAL A 8 -6.28 6.59 -1.39
C VAL A 8 -5.95 5.68 -0.22
N TYR A 9 -6.95 5.03 0.34
CA TYR A 9 -6.77 4.19 1.53
C TYR A 9 -7.63 2.94 1.49
N LYS A 10 -7.16 1.91 2.18
CA LYS A 10 -7.88 0.65 2.37
C LYS A 10 -7.72 0.18 3.80
N PHE A 11 -8.82 -0.28 4.39
CA PHE A 11 -8.84 -0.81 5.75
C PHE A 11 -9.13 -2.31 5.72
N VAL A 12 -8.34 -3.08 6.44
CA VAL A 12 -8.52 -4.52 6.63
C VAL A 12 -8.22 -4.83 8.08
N GLN A 13 -9.16 -5.49 8.78
CA GLN A 13 -9.02 -5.85 10.19
C GLN A 13 -8.54 -4.70 11.09
N ASP A 14 -7.27 -4.66 11.47
CA ASP A 14 -6.63 -3.65 12.31
C ASP A 14 -5.44 -2.95 11.60
N LEU A 15 -5.38 -3.05 10.27
CA LEU A 15 -4.38 -2.43 9.39
C LEU A 15 -5.01 -1.40 8.46
N HIS A 16 -4.30 -0.29 8.31
CA HIS A 16 -4.65 0.78 7.39
C HIS A 16 -3.54 0.93 6.35
N PHE A 17 -3.91 0.78 5.08
CA PHE A 17 -3.04 0.98 3.93
C PHE A 17 -3.35 2.34 3.32
N PHE A 18 -2.30 3.08 2.97
CA PHE A 18 -2.40 4.41 2.36
C PHE A 18 -1.43 4.53 1.20
N VAL A 19 -1.88 5.15 0.11
CA VAL A 19 -1.02 5.65 -0.97
C VAL A 19 -1.36 7.12 -1.19
N THR A 20 -0.34 7.96 -1.24
CA THR A 20 -0.48 9.40 -1.42
C THR A 20 0.24 9.85 -2.67
N GLY A 21 -0.40 10.67 -3.48
CA GLY A 21 0.20 11.32 -4.65
C GLY A 21 -0.08 12.82 -4.65
N GLY A 22 0.63 13.57 -5.49
CA GLY A 22 0.34 14.99 -5.69
C GLY A 22 -1.08 15.21 -6.23
N ASP A 23 -1.62 16.41 -6.04
CA ASP A 23 -2.92 16.83 -6.58
C ASP A 23 -3.05 16.76 -8.11
N ASN A 24 -1.92 16.75 -8.82
CA ASN A 24 -1.84 16.61 -10.27
C ASN A 24 -1.74 15.14 -10.74
N GLU A 25 -1.63 14.17 -9.82
CA GLU A 25 -1.54 12.75 -10.16
C GLU A 25 -2.90 12.15 -10.51
N ASN A 26 -2.88 11.05 -11.28
CA ASN A 26 -4.10 10.32 -11.60
C ASN A 26 -4.52 9.42 -10.42
N GLU A 27 -5.67 9.71 -9.83
CA GLU A 27 -6.24 8.96 -8.70
C GLU A 27 -6.41 7.45 -9.01
N LEU A 28 -6.72 7.07 -10.25
CA LEU A 28 -6.86 5.66 -10.65
C LEU A 28 -5.53 4.91 -10.61
N ILE A 29 -4.41 5.59 -10.93
CA ILE A 29 -3.08 5.00 -10.82
C ILE A 29 -2.78 4.76 -9.34
N LEU A 30 -2.97 5.74 -8.47
CA LEU A 30 -2.78 5.59 -7.02
C LEU A 30 -3.64 4.46 -6.43
N ALA A 31 -4.89 4.35 -6.86
CA ALA A 31 -5.78 3.27 -6.46
C ALA A 31 -5.28 1.89 -6.94
N THR A 32 -4.68 1.82 -8.13
CA THR A 32 -4.11 0.59 -8.69
C THR A 32 -2.86 0.17 -7.91
N VAL A 33 -1.99 1.11 -7.56
CA VAL A 33 -0.82 0.87 -6.69
C VAL A 33 -1.25 0.36 -5.33
N LEU A 34 -2.23 1.01 -4.70
CA LEU A 34 -2.77 0.58 -3.40
C LEU A 34 -3.35 -0.85 -3.47
N GLN A 35 -4.11 -1.15 -4.52
CA GLN A 35 -4.70 -2.47 -4.70
C GLN A 35 -3.63 -3.54 -4.97
N GLY A 36 -2.65 -3.24 -5.83
CA GLY A 36 -1.51 -4.13 -6.10
C GLY A 36 -0.67 -4.41 -4.85
N PHE A 37 -0.36 -3.39 -4.06
CA PHE A 37 0.34 -3.54 -2.79
C PHE A 37 -0.45 -4.40 -1.80
N PHE A 38 -1.75 -4.13 -1.66
CA PHE A 38 -2.61 -4.92 -0.78
C PHE A 38 -2.66 -6.40 -1.20
N ASP A 39 -2.80 -6.67 -2.49
CA ASP A 39 -2.87 -8.05 -3.01
C ASP A 39 -1.53 -8.77 -2.83
N ALA A 40 -0.40 -8.09 -3.06
CA ALA A 40 0.92 -8.64 -2.84
C ALA A 40 1.17 -8.97 -1.36
N VAL A 41 0.81 -8.06 -0.44
CA VAL A 41 0.87 -8.32 1.01
C VAL A 41 -0.05 -9.48 1.39
N GLY A 42 -1.26 -9.55 0.82
CA GLY A 42 -2.18 -10.67 1.02
C GLY A 42 -1.57 -12.01 0.60
N GLN A 43 -0.81 -12.05 -0.50
CA GLN A 43 -0.09 -13.24 -0.94
C GLN A 43 1.08 -13.60 0.00
N LEU A 44 1.87 -12.61 0.43
CA LEU A 44 3.00 -12.81 1.35
C LEU A 44 2.55 -13.37 2.69
N LEU A 45 1.46 -12.84 3.24
CA LEU A 45 0.89 -13.25 4.54
C LEU A 45 -0.10 -14.42 4.42
N ARG A 46 -0.15 -15.10 3.26
CA ARG A 46 -1.03 -16.27 3.01
C ARG A 46 -2.50 -16.02 3.32
N GLY A 47 -2.97 -14.80 3.09
CA GLY A 47 -4.36 -14.37 3.26
C GLY A 47 -4.72 -13.84 4.64
N SER A 48 -3.85 -13.92 5.66
CA SER A 48 -4.09 -13.29 6.97
C SER A 48 -3.43 -11.92 7.02
N VAL A 49 -4.19 -10.87 6.68
CA VAL A 49 -3.70 -9.49 6.75
C VAL A 49 -4.19 -8.86 8.05
N ASP A 50 -3.52 -9.23 9.14
CA ASP A 50 -3.71 -8.69 10.49
C ASP A 50 -2.41 -8.08 11.00
N LYS A 51 -2.50 -7.17 11.98
CA LYS A 51 -1.34 -6.43 12.48
C LYS A 51 -0.23 -7.32 13.01
N ARG A 52 -0.56 -8.44 13.66
CA ARG A 52 0.47 -9.30 14.24
C ARG A 52 1.27 -9.96 13.12
N GLU A 53 0.61 -10.59 12.17
CA GLU A 53 1.27 -11.27 11.05
C GLU A 53 2.06 -10.28 10.18
N ALA A 54 1.52 -9.08 9.96
CA ALA A 54 2.23 -8.02 9.23
C ALA A 54 3.48 -7.52 9.96
N LEU A 55 3.46 -7.43 11.30
CA LEU A 55 4.64 -7.05 12.08
C LEU A 55 5.70 -8.15 12.13
N GLU A 56 5.29 -9.42 12.17
CA GLU A 56 6.20 -10.57 12.14
C GLU A 56 6.93 -10.70 10.78
N ASN A 57 6.31 -10.24 9.69
CA ASN A 57 6.85 -10.30 8.33
C ASN A 57 7.16 -8.92 7.73
N LEU A 58 7.38 -7.90 8.57
CA LEU A 58 7.50 -6.50 8.13
C LEU A 58 8.63 -6.30 7.10
N ASP A 59 9.77 -6.97 7.27
CA ASP A 59 10.91 -6.86 6.34
C ASP A 59 10.53 -7.30 4.92
N LEU A 60 9.72 -8.35 4.78
CA LEU A 60 9.23 -8.82 3.48
C LEU A 60 8.23 -7.84 2.86
N ILE A 61 7.38 -7.22 3.68
CA ILE A 61 6.43 -6.19 3.22
C ILE A 61 7.19 -4.96 2.72
N LEU A 62 8.27 -4.55 3.41
CA LEU A 62 9.10 -3.43 2.99
C LEU A 62 9.86 -3.74 1.68
N LEU A 63 10.37 -4.96 1.52
CA LEU A 63 10.97 -5.39 0.26
C LEU A 63 9.94 -5.38 -0.89
N CYS A 64 8.73 -5.87 -0.63
CA CYS A 64 7.65 -5.81 -1.62
C CYS A 64 7.29 -4.37 -2.01
N LEU A 65 7.33 -3.45 -1.06
CA LEU A 65 7.09 -2.03 -1.32
C LEU A 65 8.18 -1.43 -2.22
N ASP A 66 9.45 -1.78 -1.98
CA ASP A 66 10.59 -1.37 -2.80
C ASP A 66 10.47 -1.84 -4.27
N GLU A 67 9.94 -3.05 -4.48
CA GLU A 67 9.70 -3.60 -5.82
C GLU A 67 8.47 -2.99 -6.53
N ILE A 68 7.51 -2.42 -5.79
CA ILE A 68 6.31 -1.80 -6.36
C ILE A 68 6.56 -0.35 -6.77
N VAL A 69 7.45 0.36 -6.06
CA VAL A 69 7.71 1.78 -6.29
C VAL A 69 9.21 2.05 -6.36
N ASP A 70 9.73 2.37 -7.55
CA ASP A 70 11.13 2.76 -7.73
C ASP A 70 11.26 4.29 -7.66
N GLY A 71 11.80 4.82 -6.56
CA GLY A 71 12.08 6.24 -6.40
C GLY A 71 10.84 7.16 -6.44
N GLY A 72 9.65 6.63 -6.20
CA GLY A 72 8.37 7.35 -6.26
C GLY A 72 7.60 7.18 -7.57
N TYR A 73 8.11 6.39 -8.51
CA TYR A 73 7.41 5.99 -9.72
C TYR A 73 6.85 4.57 -9.56
N ALA A 74 5.57 4.39 -9.86
CA ALA A 74 4.87 3.11 -9.82
C ALA A 74 4.28 2.76 -11.19
#